data_AF-D0C5H9-F1
#
_entry.id   AF-D0C5H9-F1
#
_cell.length_a   1.000
_cell.length_b   1.000
_cell.length_c   1.000
_cell.angle_alpha   90.00
_cell.angle_beta   90.00
_cell.angle_gamma   90.00
#
_symmetry.space_group_name_H-M   'P 1'
#
loop_
_entity.id
_entity.type
_entity.pdbx_description
1 polymer ?
#
loop_
_entity_poly.entity_id
_entity_poly.type
_entity_poly.pdbx_seq_one_letter_code
_entity_poly.pdbx_strand_id
1 'polypeptide(L)'
;MLPPVPKTKSSEVTDIINSAVLTGSISEFQYFRCKRLLNDIKETEPLDWFLLSNSIIEMYFDNPILAHQYAREVLKISNSVSILSNLYFVFLSSVDFSSANENIDKIISLCSKQNLPLESFIPIDFKPITYFLDGILNDDLNYYKRFKKEDFNEFIQFFEIKNKLEIDSRVLKHIGSILFKCFNSRNVRCRKYEYSFIDDEFLILLYVDRSFDEIDAMNSEIFSKCYDEGLIDELNKLSYFIIPYEVGVD
;
A
#
# COMPACT_ATOMS: atom_id res chain seq x y z
N MET A 1 16.76 -32.13 26.35
CA MET A 1 16.14 -31.16 25.43
C MET A 1 14.64 -31.42 25.45
N LEU A 2 13.83 -30.40 25.76
CA LEU A 2 12.37 -30.53 25.64
C LEU A 2 12.01 -30.70 24.16
N PRO A 3 11.05 -31.57 23.82
CA PRO A 3 10.59 -31.69 22.44
C PRO A 3 9.99 -30.33 22.00
N PRO A 4 10.20 -29.93 20.73
CA PRO A 4 9.63 -28.69 20.24
C PRO A 4 8.11 -28.71 20.35
N VAL A 5 7.52 -27.62 20.82
CA VAL A 5 6.07 -27.46 20.91
C VAL A 5 5.50 -27.51 19.48
N PRO A 6 4.47 -28.34 19.21
CA PRO A 6 3.83 -28.37 17.89
C PRO A 6 3.32 -26.97 17.52
N LYS A 7 3.70 -26.50 16.33
CA LYS A 7 3.19 -25.23 15.79
C LYS A 7 1.69 -25.32 15.55
N THR A 8 0.96 -24.28 15.94
CA THR A 8 -0.46 -24.15 15.54
C THR A 8 -0.53 -23.85 14.05
N LYS A 9 -1.63 -24.22 13.39
CA LYS A 9 -1.82 -23.95 11.96
C LYS A 9 -1.72 -22.44 11.66
N SER A 10 -2.22 -21.60 12.55
CA SER A 10 -2.15 -20.14 12.48
C SER A 10 -0.70 -19.64 12.57
N SER A 11 0.11 -20.22 13.46
CA SER A 11 1.54 -19.89 13.54
C SER A 11 2.30 -20.28 12.27
N GLU A 12 1.92 -21.38 11.63
CA GLU A 12 2.54 -21.82 10.38
C GLU A 12 2.19 -20.90 9.21
N VAL A 13 0.94 -20.44 9.12
CA VAL A 13 0.53 -19.41 8.14
C VAL A 13 1.35 -18.13 8.34
N THR A 14 1.50 -17.67 9.58
CA THR A 14 2.30 -16.49 9.92
C THR A 14 3.77 -16.67 9.53
N ASP A 15 4.35 -17.85 9.76
CA ASP A 15 5.73 -18.14 9.34
C ASP A 15 5.91 -18.05 7.83
N ILE A 16 4.95 -18.57 7.05
CA ILE A 16 4.98 -18.48 5.59
C ILE A 16 4.88 -17.02 5.14
N ILE A 17 3.96 -16.24 5.72
CA ILE A 17 3.85 -14.80 5.44
C ILE A 17 5.16 -14.06 5.75
N ASN A 18 5.76 -14.30 6.92
CA ASN A 18 7.03 -13.68 7.31
C ASN A 18 8.17 -14.07 6.37
N SER A 19 8.18 -15.30 5.85
CA SER A 19 9.16 -15.72 4.84
C SER A 19 8.95 -15.03 3.49
N ALA A 20 7.70 -14.71 3.14
CA ALA A 20 7.34 -13.99 1.92
C ALA A 20 7.78 -12.52 1.95
N VAL A 21 7.83 -11.89 3.13
CA VAL A 21 8.36 -10.53 3.30
C VAL A 21 9.78 -10.41 2.76
N LEU A 22 10.62 -11.43 2.98
CA LEU A 22 12.02 -11.45 2.55
C LEU A 22 12.20 -11.70 1.06
N THR A 23 11.29 -12.45 0.45
CA THR A 23 11.39 -12.90 -0.95
C THR A 23 10.50 -12.12 -1.90
N GLY A 24 9.61 -11.28 -1.36
CA GLY A 24 8.63 -10.50 -2.12
C GLY A 24 7.46 -11.31 -2.70
N SER A 25 7.45 -12.64 -2.53
CA SER A 25 6.51 -13.56 -3.18
C SER A 25 6.26 -14.82 -2.34
N ILE A 26 5.23 -15.59 -2.67
CA ILE A 26 5.06 -16.98 -2.20
C ILE A 26 4.99 -17.94 -3.39
N SER A 27 5.59 -19.12 -3.22
CA SER A 27 5.47 -20.20 -4.21
C SER A 27 4.04 -20.77 -4.24
N GLU A 28 3.68 -21.39 -5.36
CA GLU A 28 2.39 -22.09 -5.53
C GLU A 28 2.15 -23.15 -4.44
N PHE A 29 3.20 -23.89 -4.05
CA PHE A 29 3.10 -24.85 -2.94
C PHE A 29 2.77 -24.16 -1.60
N GLN A 30 3.45 -23.05 -1.28
CA GLN A 30 3.16 -22.27 -0.07
C GLN A 30 1.75 -21.68 -0.12
N TYR A 31 1.31 -21.17 -1.26
CA TYR A 31 -0.04 -20.64 -1.47
C TYR A 31 -1.11 -21.69 -1.16
N PHE A 32 -1.08 -22.85 -1.81
CA PHE A 32 -2.08 -23.90 -1.56
C PHE A 32 -2.03 -24.45 -0.14
N ARG A 33 -0.83 -24.51 0.45
CA ARG A 33 -0.66 -24.90 1.85
C ARG A 33 -1.34 -23.91 2.79
N CYS A 34 -1.11 -22.61 2.62
CA CYS A 34 -1.77 -21.55 3.36
C CYS A 34 -3.29 -21.61 3.21
N LYS A 35 -3.79 -21.77 1.98
CA LYS A 35 -5.24 -21.87 1.72
C LYS A 35 -5.89 -23.04 2.46
N ARG A 36 -5.26 -24.21 2.46
CA ARG A 36 -5.73 -25.37 3.22
C ARG A 36 -5.72 -25.10 4.72
N LEU A 37 -4.62 -24.57 5.26
CA LEU A 37 -4.50 -24.28 6.69
C LEU A 37 -5.54 -23.26 7.16
N LEU A 38 -5.78 -22.20 6.37
CA LEU A 38 -6.79 -21.18 6.65
C LEU A 38 -8.19 -21.76 6.64
N ASN A 39 -8.53 -22.61 5.67
CA ASN A 39 -9.83 -23.27 5.63
C ASN A 39 -10.08 -24.13 6.88
N ASP A 40 -9.06 -24.81 7.39
CA ASP A 40 -9.16 -25.64 8.58
C ASP A 40 -9.39 -24.85 9.89
N ILE A 41 -9.03 -23.56 9.92
CA ILE A 41 -9.10 -22.71 11.12
C ILE A 41 -10.10 -21.56 11.00
N LYS A 42 -10.88 -21.53 9.91
CA LYS A 42 -11.82 -20.44 9.58
C LYS A 42 -12.85 -20.18 10.68
N GLU A 43 -13.27 -21.21 11.40
CA GLU A 43 -14.28 -21.11 12.46
C GLU A 43 -13.67 -20.80 13.84
N THR A 44 -12.36 -20.95 13.99
CA THR A 44 -11.67 -20.83 15.29
C THR A 44 -10.89 -19.53 15.45
N GLU A 45 -10.45 -18.92 14.35
CA GLU A 45 -9.69 -17.66 14.38
C GLU A 45 -10.59 -16.44 14.23
N PRO A 46 -10.18 -15.26 14.77
CA PRO A 46 -10.86 -14.00 14.53
C PRO A 46 -11.02 -13.71 13.04
N LEU A 47 -12.21 -13.24 12.64
CA LEU A 47 -12.54 -13.00 11.24
C LEU A 47 -11.60 -12.00 10.57
N ASP A 48 -11.22 -10.93 11.26
CA ASP A 48 -10.31 -9.90 10.74
C ASP A 48 -8.89 -10.42 10.53
N TRP A 49 -8.39 -11.26 11.43
CA TRP A 49 -7.13 -11.98 11.23
C TRP A 49 -7.21 -12.91 10.02
N PHE A 50 -8.27 -13.73 9.91
CA PHE A 50 -8.45 -14.65 8.78
C PHE A 50 -8.49 -13.90 7.44
N LEU A 51 -9.20 -12.78 7.37
CA LEU A 51 -9.30 -11.95 6.17
C LEU A 51 -7.97 -11.25 5.87
N LEU A 52 -7.25 -10.74 6.87
CA LEU A 52 -5.92 -10.15 6.71
C LEU A 52 -4.93 -11.19 6.16
N SER A 53 -4.89 -12.39 6.73
CA SER A 53 -4.00 -13.45 6.25
C SER A 53 -4.29 -13.82 4.80
N ASN A 54 -5.56 -14.00 4.43
CA ASN A 54 -5.93 -14.20 3.04
C ASN A 54 -5.49 -13.02 2.16
N SER A 55 -5.71 -11.79 2.60
CA SER A 55 -5.34 -10.59 1.86
C SER A 55 -3.83 -10.55 1.55
N ILE A 56 -2.98 -10.77 2.57
CA ILE A 56 -1.52 -10.76 2.42
C ILE A 56 -1.04 -11.93 1.55
N ILE A 57 -1.61 -13.12 1.72
CA ILE A 57 -1.28 -14.31 0.90
C ILE A 57 -1.61 -14.08 -0.57
N GLU A 58 -2.80 -13.55 -0.88
CA GLU A 58 -3.16 -13.21 -2.27
C GLU A 58 -2.24 -12.13 -2.84
N MET A 59 -1.84 -11.14 -2.04
CA MET A 59 -0.91 -10.11 -2.48
C MET A 59 0.48 -10.67 -2.81
N TYR A 60 1.00 -11.59 -1.98
CA TYR A 60 2.27 -12.27 -2.26
C TYR A 60 2.20 -13.30 -3.39
N PHE A 61 1.00 -13.77 -3.75
CA PHE A 61 0.77 -14.64 -4.90
C PHE A 61 0.38 -13.88 -6.17
N ASP A 62 0.57 -12.55 -6.19
CA ASP A 62 0.26 -11.66 -7.31
C ASP A 62 -1.21 -11.69 -7.77
N ASN A 63 -2.11 -11.77 -6.79
CA ASN A 63 -3.55 -11.59 -6.97
C ASN A 63 -4.07 -10.35 -6.21
N PRO A 64 -3.62 -9.13 -6.58
CA PRO A 64 -3.95 -7.90 -5.89
C PRO A 64 -5.45 -7.59 -5.86
N ILE A 65 -6.24 -7.98 -6.88
CA ILE A 65 -7.69 -7.76 -6.88
C ILE A 65 -8.34 -8.46 -5.68
N LEU A 66 -8.08 -9.76 -5.52
CA LEU A 66 -8.68 -10.53 -4.43
C LEU A 66 -8.09 -10.12 -3.07
N ALA A 67 -6.79 -9.81 -3.04
CA ALA A 67 -6.13 -9.24 -1.86
C ALA A 67 -6.82 -7.96 -1.37
N HIS A 68 -7.11 -7.03 -2.30
CA HIS A 68 -7.76 -5.76 -2.04
C HIS A 68 -9.19 -5.94 -1.52
N GLN A 69 -9.96 -6.87 -2.12
CA GLN A 69 -11.31 -7.18 -1.67
C GLN A 69 -11.33 -7.63 -0.20
N TYR A 70 -10.44 -8.55 0.18
CA TYR A 70 -10.29 -8.94 1.58
C TYR A 70 -9.86 -7.76 2.46
N ALA A 71 -8.92 -6.94 1.98
CA ALA A 71 -8.41 -5.81 2.74
C ALA A 71 -9.49 -4.76 3.07
N ARG A 72 -10.37 -4.46 2.10
CA ARG A 72 -11.50 -3.54 2.33
C ARG A 72 -12.47 -4.07 3.40
N GLU A 73 -12.68 -5.38 3.48
CA GLU A 73 -13.49 -5.98 4.54
C GLU A 73 -12.80 -5.90 5.91
N VAL A 74 -11.49 -6.18 5.98
CA VAL A 74 -10.70 -6.00 7.23
C VAL A 74 -10.78 -4.55 7.71
N LEU A 75 -10.60 -3.59 6.81
CA LEU A 75 -10.64 -2.17 7.14
C LEU A 75 -11.98 -1.76 7.75
N LYS A 76 -13.11 -2.34 7.29
CA LYS A 76 -14.43 -2.07 7.87
C LYS A 76 -14.56 -2.63 9.29
N ILE A 77 -14.16 -3.89 9.51
CA ILE A 77 -14.51 -4.61 10.73
C ILE A 77 -13.46 -4.55 11.85
N SER A 78 -12.17 -4.39 11.53
CA SER A 78 -11.11 -4.55 12.53
C SER A 78 -10.98 -3.33 13.43
N ASN A 79 -10.80 -3.58 14.74
CA ASN A 79 -10.42 -2.59 15.75
C ASN A 79 -9.03 -2.87 16.34
N SER A 80 -8.28 -3.79 15.74
CA SER A 80 -6.92 -4.15 16.15
C SER A 80 -5.91 -3.32 15.36
N VAL A 81 -5.18 -2.45 16.07
CA VAL A 81 -4.12 -1.62 15.46
C VAL A 81 -3.02 -2.46 14.82
N SER A 82 -2.71 -3.64 15.34
CA SER A 82 -1.72 -4.56 14.75
C SER A 82 -2.21 -5.17 13.43
N ILE A 83 -3.51 -5.49 13.33
CA ILE A 83 -4.10 -5.99 12.07
C ILE A 83 -4.10 -4.87 11.02
N LEU A 84 -4.54 -3.68 11.42
CA LEU A 84 -4.58 -2.50 10.55
C LEU A 84 -3.17 -2.06 10.08
N SER A 85 -2.17 -2.17 10.95
CA SER A 85 -0.77 -1.86 10.60
C SER A 85 -0.27 -2.76 9.46
N ASN A 86 -0.53 -4.07 9.53
CA ASN A 86 -0.18 -5.00 8.45
C ASN A 86 -1.05 -4.86 7.20
N LEU A 87 -2.29 -4.38 7.36
CA LEU A 87 -3.22 -4.16 6.25
C LEU A 87 -2.74 -3.07 5.28
N TYR A 88 -1.99 -2.09 5.78
CA TYR A 88 -1.50 -0.95 5.00
C TYR A 88 -0.69 -1.37 3.77
N PHE A 89 0.17 -2.39 3.93
CA PHE A 89 0.96 -2.99 2.85
C PHE A 89 0.10 -3.37 1.62
N VAL A 90 -1.12 -3.85 1.84
CA VAL A 90 -2.00 -4.31 0.75
C VAL A 90 -2.54 -3.12 -0.04
N PHE A 91 -2.98 -2.05 0.63
CA PHE A 91 -3.45 -0.85 -0.05
C PHE A 91 -2.33 -0.13 -0.77
N LEU A 92 -1.15 -0.02 -0.14
CA LEU A 92 0.04 0.53 -0.78
C LEU A 92 0.42 -0.30 -2.00
N SER A 93 0.48 -1.63 -1.90
CA SER A 93 0.81 -2.51 -3.05
C SER A 93 -0.23 -2.48 -4.17
N SER A 94 -1.47 -2.07 -3.87
CA SER A 94 -2.56 -1.93 -4.83
C SER A 94 -2.65 -0.52 -5.46
N VAL A 95 -1.80 0.43 -5.04
CA VAL A 95 -1.88 1.84 -5.44
C VAL A 95 -3.20 2.51 -5.00
N ASP A 96 -3.84 1.98 -3.95
CA ASP A 96 -5.05 2.58 -3.38
C ASP A 96 -4.68 3.52 -2.22
N PHE A 97 -4.21 4.72 -2.57
CA PHE A 97 -3.76 5.71 -1.59
C PHE A 97 -4.88 6.15 -0.65
N SER A 98 -6.13 6.18 -1.15
CA SER A 98 -7.27 6.59 -0.34
C SER A 98 -7.56 5.59 0.78
N SER A 99 -7.61 4.29 0.45
CA SER A 99 -7.74 3.25 1.47
C SER A 99 -6.52 3.15 2.38
N ALA A 100 -5.31 3.40 1.85
CA ALA A 100 -4.09 3.42 2.65
C ALA A 100 -4.15 4.52 3.73
N ASN A 101 -4.57 5.73 3.37
CA ASN A 101 -4.71 6.84 4.30
C ASN A 101 -5.90 6.65 5.26
N GLU A 102 -7.04 6.13 4.78
CA GLU A 102 -8.19 5.76 5.62
C GLU A 102 -7.75 4.78 6.72
N ASN A 103 -6.88 3.82 6.38
CA ASN A 103 -6.31 2.88 7.34
C ASN A 103 -5.43 3.58 8.39
N ILE A 104 -4.51 4.46 7.97
CA ILE A 104 -3.65 5.23 8.90
C ILE A 104 -4.49 6.09 9.85
N ASP A 105 -5.50 6.79 9.35
CA ASP A 105 -6.39 7.60 10.18
C ASP A 105 -7.19 6.75 11.18
N LYS A 106 -7.58 5.52 10.79
CA LYS A 106 -8.21 4.56 11.71
C LYS A 106 -7.24 4.11 12.80
N ILE A 107 -5.97 3.82 12.47
CA ILE A 107 -4.92 3.50 13.44
C ILE A 107 -4.76 4.66 14.43
N ILE A 108 -4.61 5.89 13.94
CA ILE A 108 -4.49 7.10 14.77
C ILE A 108 -5.68 7.23 15.72
N SER A 109 -6.91 7.08 15.22
CA SER A 109 -8.12 7.17 16.03
C SER A 109 -8.17 6.10 17.13
N LEU A 110 -7.80 4.85 16.82
CA LEU A 110 -7.79 3.75 17.77
C LEU A 110 -6.68 3.91 18.81
N CYS A 111 -5.47 4.32 18.40
CA CYS A 111 -4.38 4.59 19.34
C CYS A 111 -4.76 5.70 20.33
N SER A 112 -5.39 6.79 19.85
CA SER A 112 -5.89 7.85 20.72
C SER A 112 -6.97 7.34 21.69
N LYS A 113 -7.96 6.60 21.21
CA LYS A 113 -9.05 6.06 22.03
C LYS A 113 -8.57 5.04 23.08
N GLN A 114 -7.57 4.25 22.74
CA GLN A 114 -7.03 3.17 23.58
C GLN A 114 -5.79 3.59 24.37
N ASN A 115 -5.34 4.85 24.24
CA ASN A 115 -4.12 5.37 24.83
C ASN A 115 -2.87 4.52 24.51
N LEU A 116 -2.73 4.13 23.24
CA LEU A 116 -1.61 3.34 22.73
C LEU A 116 -0.54 4.24 22.08
N PRO A 117 0.75 3.85 22.12
CA PRO A 117 1.83 4.60 21.49
C PRO A 117 1.74 4.51 19.96
N LEU A 118 1.29 5.58 19.31
CA LEU A 118 1.07 5.64 17.85
C LEU A 118 2.29 5.17 17.04
N GLU A 119 3.48 5.63 17.40
CA GLU A 119 4.75 5.31 16.70
C GLU A 119 5.04 3.81 16.61
N SER A 120 4.50 2.99 17.52
CA SER A 120 4.66 1.53 17.52
C SER A 120 3.71 0.80 16.57
N PHE A 121 2.68 1.49 16.07
CA PHE A 121 1.64 0.91 15.22
C PHE A 121 1.56 1.52 13.82
N ILE A 122 2.24 2.65 13.59
CA ILE A 122 2.49 3.12 12.22
C ILE A 122 3.26 2.03 11.45
N PRO A 123 2.76 1.61 10.27
CA PRO A 123 3.43 0.61 9.44
C PRO A 123 4.89 0.97 9.16
N ILE A 124 5.76 -0.03 9.12
CA ILE A 124 7.21 0.18 8.85
C ILE A 124 7.42 0.74 7.43
N ASP A 125 6.57 0.34 6.49
CA ASP A 125 6.55 0.78 5.10
C ASP A 125 5.64 2.00 4.87
N PHE A 126 5.25 2.71 5.94
CA PHE A 126 4.49 3.96 5.83
C PHE A 126 5.22 4.95 4.92
N LYS A 127 4.47 5.61 4.02
CA LYS A 127 5.01 6.55 3.05
C LYS A 127 4.19 7.85 3.07
N PRO A 128 4.72 8.96 3.62
CA PRO A 128 4.02 10.25 3.66
C PRO A 128 3.50 10.74 2.30
N ILE A 129 4.16 10.34 1.19
CA ILE A 129 3.72 10.67 -0.19
C ILE A 129 2.27 10.23 -0.47
N THR A 130 1.73 9.21 0.21
CA THR A 130 0.35 8.77 -0.02
C THR A 130 -0.67 9.85 0.36
N TYR A 131 -0.38 10.70 1.34
CA TYR A 131 -1.23 11.84 1.70
C TYR A 131 -1.20 12.91 0.61
N PHE A 132 -0.02 13.15 0.01
CA PHE A 132 0.13 14.04 -1.13
C PHE A 132 -0.66 13.52 -2.34
N LEU A 133 -0.47 12.25 -2.72
CA LEU A 133 -1.10 11.65 -3.89
C LEU A 133 -2.61 11.45 -3.78
N ASP A 134 -3.16 11.28 -2.57
CA ASP A 134 -4.61 11.25 -2.34
C ASP A 134 -5.20 12.67 -2.16
N GLY A 135 -4.37 13.71 -2.24
CA GLY A 135 -4.80 15.11 -2.14
C GLY A 135 -5.27 15.53 -0.75
N ILE A 136 -4.96 14.75 0.30
CA ILE A 136 -5.40 15.00 1.69
C ILE A 136 -4.30 15.62 2.56
N LEU A 137 -3.20 16.05 1.96
CA LEU A 137 -2.12 16.74 2.66
C LEU A 137 -2.64 18.06 3.27
N ASN A 138 -2.81 18.06 4.60
CA ASN A 138 -3.48 19.08 5.42
C ASN A 138 -2.58 20.26 5.74
N ASP A 139 -2.96 21.47 5.36
CA ASP A 139 -2.15 22.68 5.54
C ASP A 139 -1.69 22.96 6.99
N ASP A 140 -2.34 22.37 8.02
CA ASP A 140 -1.83 22.39 9.39
C ASP A 140 -0.73 21.33 9.63
N LEU A 141 0.53 21.76 9.44
CA LEU A 141 1.72 20.98 9.75
C LEU A 141 1.75 20.41 11.19
N ASN A 142 1.07 21.02 12.15
CA ASN A 142 1.03 20.47 13.52
C ASN A 142 0.34 19.11 13.59
N TYR A 143 -0.58 18.82 12.65
CA TYR A 143 -1.18 17.51 12.53
C TYR A 143 -0.10 16.42 12.43
N TYR A 144 0.95 16.67 11.64
CA TYR A 144 1.96 15.66 11.30
C TYR A 144 3.06 15.49 12.36
N LYS A 145 3.12 16.35 13.38
CA LYS A 145 4.07 16.19 14.51
C LYS A 145 3.85 14.93 15.35
N ARG A 146 2.75 14.21 15.11
CA ARG A 146 2.44 12.92 15.74
C ARG A 146 3.20 11.73 15.14
N PHE A 147 3.79 11.90 13.95
CA PHE A 147 4.59 10.87 13.28
C PHE A 147 6.06 10.98 13.70
N LYS A 148 6.87 10.00 13.30
CA LYS A 148 8.32 10.02 13.55
C LYS A 148 8.95 11.23 12.87
N LYS A 149 10.11 11.65 13.35
CA LYS A 149 10.80 12.85 12.86
C LYS A 149 11.09 12.77 11.36
N GLU A 150 11.47 11.59 10.88
CA GLU A 150 11.76 11.31 9.48
C GLU A 150 10.52 11.52 8.63
N ASP A 151 9.40 10.88 8.98
CA ASP A 151 8.10 11.04 8.31
C ASP A 151 7.62 12.49 8.33
N PHE A 152 7.79 13.18 9.46
CA PHE A 152 7.41 14.59 9.60
C PHE A 152 8.22 15.51 8.67
N ASN A 153 9.52 15.26 8.51
CA ASN A 153 10.35 16.02 7.58
C ASN A 153 9.92 15.79 6.12
N GLU A 154 9.53 14.56 5.77
CA GLU A 154 8.97 14.27 4.44
C GLU A 154 7.65 15.00 4.21
N PHE A 155 6.76 15.06 5.21
CA PHE A 155 5.54 15.86 5.11
C PHE A 155 5.85 17.33 4.78
N ILE A 156 6.83 17.95 5.45
CA ILE A 156 7.27 19.32 5.16
C ILE A 156 7.71 19.45 3.69
N GLN A 157 8.52 18.52 3.20
CA GLN A 157 8.96 18.52 1.80
C GLN A 157 7.76 18.42 0.84
N PHE A 158 6.78 17.57 1.12
CA PHE A 158 5.58 17.46 0.29
C PHE A 158 4.70 18.72 0.31
N PHE A 159 4.70 19.52 1.39
CA PHE A 159 4.05 20.84 1.37
C PHE A 159 4.76 21.79 0.41
N GLU A 160 6.09 21.82 0.45
CA GLU A 160 6.88 22.67 -0.44
C GLU A 160 6.67 22.26 -1.90
N ILE A 161 6.67 20.95 -2.19
CA ILE A 161 6.40 20.40 -3.53
C ILE A 161 4.97 20.76 -3.97
N LYS A 162 3.94 20.53 -3.13
CA LYS A 162 2.55 20.88 -3.43
C LYS A 162 2.41 22.35 -3.82
N ASN A 163 3.04 23.24 -3.06
CA ASN A 163 3.00 24.68 -3.31
C ASN A 163 3.72 25.07 -4.60
N LYS A 164 4.85 24.42 -4.91
CA LYS A 164 5.62 24.69 -6.15
C LYS A 164 4.92 24.18 -7.41
N LEU A 165 4.34 22.98 -7.35
CA LEU A 165 3.67 22.38 -8.50
C LEU A 165 2.32 23.03 -8.79
N GLU A 166 1.73 23.73 -7.80
CA GLU A 166 0.42 24.39 -7.92
C GLU A 166 -0.69 23.43 -8.41
N ILE A 167 -0.68 22.18 -7.92
CA ILE A 167 -1.68 21.17 -8.27
C ILE A 167 -2.79 21.16 -7.21
N ASP A 168 -4.05 21.21 -7.66
CA ASP A 168 -5.20 21.13 -6.78
C ASP A 168 -5.34 19.73 -6.14
N SER A 169 -5.70 19.70 -4.86
CA SER A 169 -5.92 18.46 -4.10
C SER A 169 -6.92 17.50 -4.75
N ARG A 170 -7.98 18.02 -5.39
CA ARG A 170 -8.97 17.18 -6.07
C ARG A 170 -8.39 16.56 -7.33
N VAL A 171 -7.50 17.28 -8.03
CA VAL A 171 -6.79 16.75 -9.21
C VAL A 171 -5.82 15.65 -8.81
N LEU A 172 -5.03 15.84 -7.74
CA LEU A 172 -4.17 14.78 -7.19
C LEU A 172 -4.96 13.51 -6.88
N LYS A 173 -6.06 13.67 -6.14
CA LYS A 173 -6.96 12.56 -5.82
C LYS A 173 -7.53 11.88 -7.07
N HIS A 174 -7.83 12.66 -8.10
CA HIS A 174 -8.38 12.12 -9.34
C HIS A 174 -7.35 11.28 -10.10
N ILE A 175 -6.13 11.81 -10.27
CA ILE A 175 -5.01 11.07 -10.87
C ILE A 175 -4.73 9.79 -10.07
N GLY A 176 -4.69 9.87 -8.73
CA GLY A 176 -4.56 8.69 -7.87
C GLY A 176 -5.64 7.64 -8.12
N SER A 177 -6.90 8.06 -8.35
CA SER A 177 -7.99 7.15 -8.70
C SER A 177 -7.81 6.48 -10.07
N ILE A 178 -7.30 7.21 -11.06
CA ILE A 178 -6.97 6.68 -12.40
C ILE A 178 -5.89 5.60 -12.27
N LEU A 179 -4.83 5.87 -11.51
CA LEU A 179 -3.75 4.92 -11.23
C LEU A 179 -4.29 3.65 -10.58
N PHE A 180 -5.04 3.78 -9.49
CA PHE A 180 -5.64 2.64 -8.80
C PHE A 180 -6.50 1.78 -9.74
N LYS A 181 -7.37 2.41 -10.55
CA LYS A 181 -8.23 1.69 -11.52
C LYS A 181 -7.39 0.95 -12.56
N CYS A 182 -6.32 1.55 -13.06
CA CYS A 182 -5.41 0.90 -14.03
C CYS A 182 -4.77 -0.35 -13.42
N PHE A 183 -4.16 -0.24 -12.23
CA PHE A 183 -3.54 -1.37 -11.54
C PHE A 183 -4.54 -2.48 -11.21
N ASN A 184 -5.69 -2.10 -10.65
CA ASN A 184 -6.70 -3.04 -10.22
C ASN A 184 -7.34 -3.77 -11.42
N SER A 185 -7.66 -3.08 -12.52
CA SER A 185 -8.27 -3.71 -13.70
C SER A 185 -7.36 -4.72 -14.40
N ARG A 186 -6.04 -4.57 -14.25
CA ARG A 186 -5.02 -5.45 -14.83
C ARG A 186 -4.46 -6.47 -13.85
N ASN A 187 -4.99 -6.52 -12.62
CA ASN A 187 -4.49 -7.38 -11.54
C ASN A 187 -2.97 -7.21 -11.34
N VAL A 188 -2.49 -5.95 -11.30
CA VAL A 188 -1.07 -5.61 -11.16
C VAL A 188 -0.77 -5.17 -9.74
N ARG A 189 0.30 -5.72 -9.18
CA ARG A 189 0.85 -5.33 -7.89
C ARG A 189 2.00 -4.35 -8.10
N CYS A 190 1.98 -3.25 -7.37
CA CYS A 190 3.16 -2.39 -7.23
C CYS A 190 4.14 -3.04 -6.23
N ARG A 191 5.38 -3.25 -6.68
CA ARG A 191 6.45 -3.88 -5.89
C ARG A 191 7.23 -2.86 -5.07
N LYS A 192 7.49 -1.68 -5.64
CA LYS A 192 8.31 -0.62 -5.05
C LYS A 192 7.82 0.74 -5.50
N TYR A 193 7.98 1.72 -4.61
CA TYR A 193 7.68 3.12 -4.83
C TYR A 193 8.94 3.94 -4.62
N GLU A 194 9.34 4.71 -5.62
CA GLU A 194 10.37 5.73 -5.52
C GLU A 194 9.84 7.08 -5.98
N TYR A 195 10.39 8.13 -5.41
CA TYR A 195 10.13 9.49 -5.84
C TYR A 195 11.35 10.35 -5.60
N SER A 196 11.49 11.39 -6.42
CA SER A 196 12.53 12.39 -6.27
C SER A 196 12.01 13.75 -6.69
N PHE A 197 12.50 14.80 -6.05
CA PHE A 197 12.23 16.18 -6.43
C PHE A 197 13.56 16.90 -6.66
N ILE A 198 13.87 17.20 -7.92
CA ILE A 198 15.16 17.78 -8.35
C ILE A 198 14.87 18.90 -9.34
N ASP A 199 15.47 20.07 -9.16
CA ASP A 199 15.38 21.20 -10.09
C ASP A 199 13.94 21.56 -10.52
N ASP A 200 13.02 21.55 -9.54
CA ASP A 200 11.58 21.81 -9.69
C ASP A 200 10.81 20.75 -10.51
N GLU A 201 11.44 19.63 -10.85
CA GLU A 201 10.79 18.46 -11.44
C GLU A 201 10.50 17.42 -10.35
N PHE A 202 9.24 16.97 -10.30
CA PHE A 202 8.83 15.87 -9.45
C PHE A 202 8.69 14.60 -10.28
N LEU A 203 9.32 13.52 -9.81
CA LEU A 203 9.34 12.21 -10.45
C LEU A 203 8.76 11.18 -9.49
N ILE A 204 7.84 10.34 -9.99
CA ILE A 204 7.29 9.20 -9.25
C ILE A 204 7.46 7.94 -10.09
N LEU A 205 8.12 6.94 -9.52
CA LEU A 205 8.38 5.65 -10.15
C LEU A 205 7.64 4.53 -9.40
N LEU A 206 6.77 3.82 -10.13
CA LEU A 206 6.11 2.62 -9.64
C LEU A 206 6.68 1.39 -10.33
N TYR A 207 7.29 0.53 -9.54
CA TYR A 207 7.93 -0.68 -10.06
C TYR A 207 6.93 -1.82 -10.09
N VAL A 208 6.78 -2.47 -11.24
CA VAL A 208 5.86 -3.60 -11.44
C VAL A 208 6.56 -4.77 -12.12
N ASP A 209 6.16 -5.98 -11.74
CA ASP A 209 6.71 -7.22 -12.29
C ASP A 209 5.84 -7.68 -13.48
N ARG A 210 5.97 -6.95 -14.60
CA ARG A 210 5.19 -7.14 -15.84
C ARG A 210 6.09 -6.96 -17.05
N SER A 211 5.65 -7.43 -18.21
CA SER A 211 6.41 -7.26 -19.46
C SER A 211 6.47 -5.79 -19.86
N PHE A 212 7.49 -5.41 -20.64
CA PHE A 212 7.58 -4.05 -21.17
C PHE A 212 6.33 -3.64 -21.98
N ASP A 213 5.77 -4.56 -22.77
CA ASP A 213 4.55 -4.31 -23.55
C ASP A 213 3.35 -4.03 -22.65
N GLU A 214 3.21 -4.76 -21.53
CA GLU A 214 2.14 -4.51 -20.56
C GLU A 214 2.32 -3.18 -19.83
N ILE A 215 3.56 -2.84 -19.47
CA ILE A 215 3.91 -1.56 -18.82
C ILE A 215 3.61 -0.39 -19.77
N ASP A 216 4.02 -0.48 -21.03
CA ASP A 216 3.73 0.54 -22.04
C ASP A 216 2.22 0.72 -22.24
N ALA A 217 1.47 -0.39 -22.27
CA ALA A 217 0.01 -0.34 -22.33
C ALA A 217 -0.62 0.32 -21.10
N MET A 218 -0.06 0.11 -19.89
CA MET A 218 -0.53 0.77 -18.67
C MET A 218 -0.24 2.26 -18.68
N ASN A 219 0.99 2.67 -19.03
CA ASN A 219 1.37 4.08 -19.13
C ASN A 219 0.51 4.80 -20.17
N SER A 220 0.29 4.18 -21.33
CA SER A 220 -0.58 4.70 -22.39
C SER A 220 -2.04 4.84 -21.95
N GLU A 221 -2.56 3.88 -21.18
CA GLU A 221 -3.92 3.93 -20.64
C GLU A 221 -4.10 5.09 -19.65
N ILE A 222 -3.14 5.28 -18.74
CA ILE A 222 -3.16 6.38 -17.76
C ILE A 222 -3.08 7.72 -18.48
N PHE A 223 -2.14 7.86 -19.41
CA PHE A 223 -1.99 9.07 -20.21
C PHE A 223 -3.28 9.40 -20.97
N SER A 224 -3.86 8.42 -21.67
CA SER A 224 -5.08 8.62 -22.45
C SER A 224 -6.26 9.04 -21.57
N LYS A 225 -6.44 8.41 -20.40
CA LYS A 225 -7.49 8.79 -19.45
C LYS A 225 -7.29 10.21 -18.91
N CYS A 226 -6.07 10.57 -18.53
CA CYS A 226 -5.78 11.93 -18.10
C CYS A 226 -5.98 12.95 -19.24
N TYR A 227 -5.67 12.59 -20.49
CA TYR A 227 -5.94 13.45 -21.65
C TYR A 227 -7.43 13.69 -21.86
N ASP A 228 -8.23 12.62 -21.87
CA ASP A 228 -9.68 12.69 -22.05
C ASP A 228 -10.37 13.49 -20.93
N GLU A 229 -9.81 13.48 -19.72
CA GLU A 229 -10.33 14.18 -18.55
C GLU A 229 -9.70 15.57 -18.32
N GLY A 230 -8.78 16.01 -19.18
CA GLY A 230 -8.15 17.34 -19.11
C GLY A 230 -7.14 17.51 -17.95
N LEU A 231 -6.44 16.44 -17.57
CA LEU A 231 -5.50 16.37 -16.44
C LEU A 231 -4.03 16.22 -16.86
N ILE A 232 -3.70 16.44 -18.14
CA ILE A 232 -2.36 16.16 -18.69
C ILE A 232 -1.29 17.08 -18.14
N ASP A 233 -1.60 18.35 -17.94
CA ASP A 233 -0.62 19.30 -17.42
C ASP A 233 -0.22 18.92 -15.98
N GLU A 234 -1.19 18.51 -15.16
CA GLU A 234 -0.94 18.03 -13.80
C GLU A 234 -0.26 16.66 -13.78
N LEU A 235 -0.61 15.75 -14.69
CA LEU A 235 0.10 14.47 -14.84
C LEU A 235 1.58 14.69 -15.18
N ASN A 236 1.86 15.62 -16.09
CA ASN A 236 3.23 15.95 -16.50
C ASN A 236 4.02 16.58 -15.36
N LYS A 237 3.41 17.44 -14.53
CA LYS A 237 4.05 18.02 -13.34
C LYS A 237 4.45 16.95 -12.30
N LEU A 238 3.69 15.86 -12.20
CA LEU A 238 3.99 14.74 -11.31
C LEU A 238 5.05 13.78 -11.86
N SER A 239 5.35 13.85 -13.16
CA SER A 239 6.20 12.93 -13.95
C SER A 239 6.07 11.48 -13.48
N TYR A 240 4.89 10.91 -13.67
CA TYR A 240 4.59 9.55 -13.22
C TYR A 240 5.03 8.51 -14.25
N PHE A 241 5.77 7.48 -13.80
CA PHE A 241 6.16 6.36 -14.65
C PHE A 241 5.99 4.99 -13.98
N ILE A 242 5.36 4.07 -14.70
CA ILE A 242 5.42 2.65 -14.39
C ILE A 242 6.63 2.07 -15.10
N ILE A 243 7.48 1.36 -14.34
CA ILE A 243 8.74 0.79 -14.83
C ILE A 243 8.89 -0.66 -14.35
N PRO A 244 9.70 -1.49 -15.04
CA PRO A 244 9.90 -2.87 -14.65
C PRO A 244 10.57 -2.96 -13.28
N TYR A 245 10.11 -3.91 -12.46
CA TYR A 245 10.78 -4.31 -11.25
C TYR A 245 11.89 -5.31 -11.58
N GLU A 246 13.14 -4.89 -11.40
CA GLU A 246 14.30 -5.78 -11.52
C GLU A 246 14.71 -6.30 -10.13
N VAL A 247 14.67 -7.62 -9.96
CA VAL A 247 15.18 -8.27 -8.75
C VAL A 247 16.72 -8.25 -8.83
N GLY A 248 17.37 -7.32 -8.13
CA GLY A 248 18.83 -7.36 -7.95
C GLY A 248 19.62 -6.05 -8.08
N VAL A 249 19.01 -4.88 -7.91
CA VAL A 249 19.79 -3.65 -7.70
C VAL A 249 19.48 -3.14 -6.29
N ASP A 250 20.39 -3.47 -5.38
CA ASP A 250 20.46 -2.93 -4.02
C ASP A 250 20.67 -1.40 -4.02
#